data_AF-A0A961IGH2-F1
#
_entry.id   AF-A0A961IGH2-F1
#
_cell.length_a   1.000
_cell.length_b   1.000
_cell.length_c   1.000
_cell.angle_alpha   90.00
_cell.angle_beta   90.00
_cell.angle_gamma   90.00
#
_symmetry.space_group_name_H-M   'P 1'
#
loop_
_entity.id
_entity.type
_entity.pdbx_description
1 polymer ?
#
loop_
_entity_poly.entity_id
_entity_poly.type
_entity_poly.pdbx_seq_one_letter_code
_entity_poly.pdbx_strand_id
1 'polypeptide(L)'
;MAISKYKSILIVLLFGLFPLIACSQPRDYILVIDTSGSMSGSRNTIQKVKDEMPDFLETVNDGDSITIMTFDTEPNVGPTYTINNDDDRERVAEDVRSFKATGTYTGMHYMVAALSEKIKAVRQPGRQLFVVVMSDGQDDPPPWTDEELNLEEYRDPDHRSSEDPYYIYYVSLGKLQDPELQQSLEQLSPDEVRTVDAGAGQGDGSGEPGAEGTDDNQGAGLTDVGSDIEATSRMESWRKWGIRIAAIVAGLCLLFLLILLIYKFLNRHNVTGTMIYNDATIGGQLRNTYNVDKVKGSKMSVGPRLGADLRIKDIGVTNNIALKAKKVQGEIALKPRSGDLNLIQFTNQARDGLISSGDTFKIGNYNFEYKHGKE
;
A
#
# COMPACT_ATOMS: atom_id res chain seq x y z
N MET A 1 -26.85 -16.07 -2.32
CA MET A 1 -26.88 -15.17 -1.15
C MET A 1 -25.71 -15.38 -0.19
N ALA A 2 -25.41 -16.61 0.27
CA ALA A 2 -24.29 -16.85 1.19
C ALA A 2 -22.92 -16.37 0.66
N ILE A 3 -22.60 -16.62 -0.62
CA ILE A 3 -21.31 -16.25 -1.23
C ILE A 3 -21.07 -14.72 -1.28
N SER A 4 -22.12 -13.89 -1.42
CA SER A 4 -21.92 -12.43 -1.45
C SER A 4 -21.63 -11.86 -0.07
N LYS A 5 -22.18 -12.46 1.00
CA LYS A 5 -21.88 -12.05 2.39
C LYS A 5 -20.42 -12.31 2.78
N TYR A 6 -19.84 -13.44 2.34
CA TYR A 6 -18.43 -13.75 2.63
C TYR A 6 -17.43 -12.89 1.83
N LYS A 7 -17.79 -12.42 0.63
CA LYS A 7 -16.95 -11.48 -0.14
C LYS A 7 -16.80 -10.13 0.58
N SER A 8 -17.89 -9.60 1.12
CA SER A 8 -17.86 -8.32 1.86
C SER A 8 -17.05 -8.41 3.14
N ILE A 9 -17.12 -9.54 3.86
CA ILE A 9 -16.32 -9.75 5.09
C ILE A 9 -14.82 -9.83 4.76
N LEU A 10 -14.42 -10.53 3.69
CA LEU A 10 -13.01 -10.62 3.29
C LEU A 10 -12.44 -9.26 2.88
N ILE A 11 -13.22 -8.44 2.16
CA ILE A 11 -12.81 -7.09 1.76
C ILE A 11 -12.62 -6.22 3.01
N VAL A 12 -13.54 -6.25 3.97
CA VAL A 12 -13.41 -5.48 5.22
C VAL A 12 -12.21 -5.95 6.05
N LEU A 13 -11.91 -7.26 6.06
CA LEU A 13 -10.79 -7.81 6.82
C LEU A 13 -9.43 -7.51 6.15
N LEU A 14 -9.36 -7.52 4.81
CA LEU A 14 -8.16 -7.13 4.06
C LEU A 14 -7.89 -5.62 4.12
N PHE A 15 -8.92 -4.78 4.05
CA PHE A 15 -8.77 -3.33 4.14
C PHE A 15 -8.65 -2.81 5.58
N GLY A 16 -9.22 -3.51 6.56
CA GLY A 16 -9.15 -3.14 7.98
C GLY A 16 -7.82 -3.49 8.67
N LEU A 17 -7.03 -4.42 8.12
CA LEU A 17 -5.70 -4.78 8.65
C LEU A 17 -4.55 -3.93 8.08
N PHE A 18 -4.78 -3.19 6.99
CA PHE A 18 -3.78 -2.32 6.37
C PHE A 18 -3.40 -1.07 7.19
N PRO A 19 -4.33 -0.34 7.86
CA PRO A 19 -3.98 0.91 8.54
C PRO A 19 -3.33 0.73 9.92
N LEU A 20 -3.30 -0.47 10.50
CA LEU A 20 -2.77 -0.69 11.86
C LEU A 20 -1.24 -0.79 11.95
N ILE A 21 -0.52 -0.79 10.82
CA ILE A 21 0.94 -1.02 10.79
C ILE A 21 1.71 0.23 10.35
N ALA A 22 1.01 1.31 9.97
CA ALA A 22 1.65 2.57 9.57
C ALA A 22 1.82 3.54 10.75
N CYS A 23 2.21 3.05 11.94
CA CYS A 23 2.76 3.96 12.94
C CYS A 23 4.17 4.31 12.46
N SER A 24 4.32 5.49 11.85
CA SER A 24 5.62 5.99 11.43
C SER A 24 6.54 5.99 12.65
N GLN A 25 7.74 5.41 12.54
CA GLN A 25 8.69 5.50 13.64
C GLN A 25 9.07 6.97 13.82
N PRO A 26 9.16 7.47 15.06
CA PRO A 26 9.69 8.78 15.33
C PRO A 26 11.07 9.02 14.69
N ARG A 27 11.26 10.22 14.15
CA ARG A 27 12.46 10.64 13.43
C ARG A 27 13.19 11.73 14.20
N ASP A 28 14.49 11.83 13.97
CA ASP A 28 15.32 12.90 14.48
C ASP A 28 15.80 13.77 13.32
N TYR A 29 15.79 15.08 13.53
CA TYR A 29 16.25 16.07 12.57
C TYR A 29 17.39 16.88 13.17
N ILE A 30 18.43 17.16 12.38
CA ILE A 30 19.42 18.20 12.67
C ILE A 30 19.31 19.23 11.55
N LEU A 31 18.83 20.42 11.89
CA LEU A 31 18.75 21.55 10.96
C LEU A 31 20.00 22.41 11.16
N VAL A 32 20.89 22.43 10.17
CA VAL A 32 22.12 23.22 10.18
C VAL A 32 21.92 24.44 9.30
N ILE A 33 21.93 25.63 9.88
CA ILE A 33 21.63 26.89 9.20
C ILE A 33 22.87 27.78 9.16
N ASP A 34 23.29 28.15 7.98
CA ASP A 34 24.33 29.14 7.76
C ASP A 34 23.85 30.55 8.18
N THR A 35 24.65 31.21 9.01
CA THR A 35 24.42 32.55 9.55
C THR A 35 25.59 33.50 9.25
N SER A 36 26.43 33.14 8.28
CA SER A 36 27.45 34.02 7.71
C SER A 36 26.86 35.26 7.06
N GLY A 37 27.65 36.32 6.91
CA GLY A 37 27.19 37.59 6.36
C GLY A 37 26.76 37.50 4.89
N SER A 38 27.30 36.54 4.12
CA SER A 38 26.91 36.31 2.72
C SER A 38 25.43 35.93 2.60
N MET A 39 24.89 35.25 3.61
CA MET A 39 23.48 34.86 3.69
C MET A 39 22.52 36.06 3.81
N SER A 40 22.97 37.21 4.35
CA SER A 40 22.24 38.48 4.35
C SER A 40 22.53 39.36 3.13
N GLY A 41 23.33 38.87 2.17
CA GLY A 41 23.79 39.61 1.00
C GLY A 41 22.67 39.95 0.01
N SER A 42 23.03 40.26 -1.23
CA SER A 42 22.09 40.75 -2.27
C SER A 42 20.90 39.83 -2.56
N ARG A 43 20.98 38.55 -2.18
CA ARG A 43 19.93 37.54 -2.35
C ARG A 43 19.10 37.28 -1.09
N ASN A 44 19.54 37.76 0.08
CA ASN A 44 18.89 37.55 1.37
C ASN A 44 18.43 36.10 1.58
N THR A 45 19.34 35.14 1.35
CA THR A 45 19.05 33.69 1.42
C THR A 45 18.62 33.26 2.82
N ILE A 46 19.05 33.97 3.87
CA ILE A 46 18.55 33.75 5.22
C ILE A 46 17.04 33.99 5.34
N GLN A 47 16.48 34.96 4.60
CA GLN A 47 15.03 35.20 4.60
C GLN A 47 14.29 34.04 3.94
N LYS A 48 14.86 33.46 2.87
CA LYS A 48 14.29 32.29 2.21
C LYS A 48 14.19 31.09 3.14
N VAL A 49 15.23 30.82 3.93
CA VAL A 49 15.19 29.78 4.99
C VAL A 49 14.02 30.01 5.94
N LYS A 50 13.82 31.26 6.38
CA LYS A 50 12.74 31.63 7.30
C LYS A 50 11.36 31.48 6.68
N ASP A 51 11.22 31.79 5.40
CA ASP A 51 9.96 31.76 4.68
C ASP A 51 9.55 30.32 4.35
N GLU A 52 10.49 29.42 4.04
CA GLU A 52 10.24 28.02 3.69
C GLU A 52 10.21 27.06 4.89
N MET A 53 10.74 27.48 6.05
CA MET A 53 10.75 26.64 7.27
C MET A 53 9.36 26.14 7.70
N PRO A 54 8.28 26.95 7.69
CA PRO A 54 6.94 26.48 8.03
C PRO A 54 6.50 25.29 7.17
N ASP A 55 6.72 25.36 5.85
CA ASP A 55 6.33 24.31 4.91
C ASP A 55 7.14 23.02 5.17
N PHE A 56 8.43 23.15 5.49
CA PHE A 56 9.24 22.01 5.92
C PHE A 56 8.69 21.35 7.20
N LEU A 57 8.28 22.16 8.18
CA LEU A 57 7.76 21.68 9.47
C LEU A 57 6.41 20.97 9.35
N GLU A 58 5.66 21.15 8.26
CA GLU A 58 4.47 20.34 7.95
C GLU A 58 4.82 18.87 7.70
N THR A 59 6.04 18.57 7.24
CA THR A 59 6.50 17.19 6.97
C THR A 59 7.00 16.45 8.21
N VAL A 60 7.20 17.18 9.30
CA VAL A 60 7.58 16.62 10.61
C VAL A 60 6.34 16.01 11.25
N ASN A 61 6.45 14.93 12.03
CA ASN A 61 5.32 14.28 12.68
C ASN A 61 5.40 14.42 14.20
N ASP A 62 4.27 14.23 14.87
CA ASP A 62 4.25 14.16 16.33
C ASP A 62 5.10 12.96 16.79
N GLY A 63 5.97 13.19 17.78
CA GLY A 63 6.99 12.26 18.26
C GLY A 63 8.38 12.48 17.67
N ASP A 64 8.50 13.25 16.58
CA ASP A 64 9.80 13.60 15.98
C ASP A 64 10.57 14.59 16.88
N SER A 65 11.89 14.62 16.75
CA SER A 65 12.76 15.59 17.43
C SER A 65 13.51 16.45 16.42
N ILE A 66 13.67 17.74 16.68
CA ILE A 66 14.41 18.68 15.84
C ILE A 66 15.50 19.34 16.68
N THR A 67 16.76 19.17 16.30
CA THR A 67 17.88 19.96 16.84
C THR A 67 18.24 21.06 15.86
N ILE A 68 18.29 22.30 16.34
CA ILE A 68 18.75 23.42 15.53
C ILE A 68 20.24 23.65 15.80
N MET A 69 21.00 23.82 14.73
CA MET A 69 22.40 24.18 14.75
C MET A 69 22.59 25.36 13.80
N THR A 70 23.33 26.37 14.23
CA THR A 70 23.73 27.48 13.34
C THR A 70 25.24 27.46 13.19
N PHE A 71 25.75 28.04 12.11
CA PHE A 71 27.18 28.26 11.98
C PHE A 71 27.47 29.57 11.25
N ASP A 72 28.56 30.20 11.64
CA ASP A 72 29.23 31.24 10.89
C ASP A 72 30.73 30.95 10.91
N THR A 73 31.51 31.65 11.73
CA THR A 73 32.90 31.31 12.04
C THR A 73 32.99 30.04 12.88
N GLU A 74 32.08 29.88 13.85
CA GLU A 74 32.03 28.71 14.73
C GLU A 74 30.61 28.12 14.75
N PRO A 75 30.48 26.79 14.89
CA PRO A 75 29.19 26.15 15.06
C PRO A 75 28.60 26.43 16.43
N ASN A 76 27.31 26.73 16.47
CA ASN A 76 26.51 26.83 17.69
C ASN A 76 25.41 25.77 17.68
N VAL A 77 25.50 24.82 18.62
CA VAL A 77 24.47 23.79 18.81
C VAL A 77 23.37 24.38 19.68
N GLY A 78 22.25 24.69 19.06
CA GLY A 78 21.06 25.23 19.70
C GLY A 78 20.19 24.17 20.38
N PRO A 79 18.94 24.54 20.72
CA PRO A 79 18.01 23.66 21.41
C PRO A 79 17.59 22.45 20.57
N THR A 80 17.18 21.39 21.26
CA THR A 80 16.45 20.25 20.69
C THR A 80 15.00 20.32 21.13
N TYR A 81 14.08 20.33 20.16
CA TYR A 81 12.64 20.32 20.32
C TYR A 81 12.10 18.91 20.11
N THR A 82 11.17 18.47 20.95
CA THR A 82 10.33 17.30 20.64
C THR A 82 8.98 17.82 20.19
N ILE A 83 8.52 17.37 19.03
CA ILE A 83 7.28 17.84 18.41
C ILE A 83 6.13 16.97 18.92
N ASN A 84 5.18 17.56 19.63
CA ASN A 84 3.98 16.87 20.11
C ASN A 84 2.69 17.48 19.57
N ASN A 85 2.77 18.69 19.00
CA ASN A 85 1.65 19.46 18.49
C ASN A 85 2.17 20.62 17.63
N ASP A 86 1.25 21.41 17.08
CA ASP A 86 1.55 22.55 16.21
C ASP A 86 2.23 23.72 16.95
N ASP A 87 1.99 23.89 18.25
CA ASP A 87 2.69 24.92 19.03
C ASP A 87 4.19 24.63 19.12
N ASP A 88 4.58 23.35 19.20
CA ASP A 88 5.99 22.94 19.19
C ASP A 88 6.66 23.25 17.84
N ARG A 89 5.93 23.09 16.72
CA ARG A 89 6.40 23.45 15.38
C ARG A 89 6.56 24.96 15.26
N GLU A 90 5.59 25.73 15.74
CA GLU A 90 5.66 27.18 15.68
C GLU A 90 6.83 27.72 16.52
N ARG A 91 7.14 27.11 17.68
CA ARG A 91 8.35 27.46 18.45
C ARG A 91 9.65 27.25 17.66
N VAL A 92 9.75 26.16 16.90
CA VAL A 92 10.90 25.93 16.00
C VAL A 92 10.95 27.02 14.90
N ALA A 93 9.80 27.34 14.30
CA ALA A 93 9.72 28.38 13.28
C ALA A 93 10.10 29.76 13.83
N GLU A 94 9.64 30.13 15.03
CA GLU A 94 9.98 31.38 15.72
C GLU A 94 11.48 31.48 15.98
N ASP A 95 12.11 30.41 16.48
CA ASP A 95 13.55 30.34 16.68
C ASP A 95 14.32 30.59 15.39
N VAL A 96 13.94 29.92 14.29
CA VAL A 96 14.55 30.11 12.97
C VAL A 96 14.35 31.54 12.45
N ARG A 97 13.14 32.10 12.61
CA ARG A 97 12.83 33.50 12.23
C ARG A 97 13.69 34.50 13.00
N SER A 98 14.12 34.16 14.22
CA SER A 98 14.95 35.03 15.06
C SER A 98 16.40 35.15 14.58
N PHE A 99 16.91 34.19 13.80
CA PHE A 99 18.29 34.18 13.36
C PHE A 99 18.65 35.36 12.47
N LYS A 100 19.89 35.81 12.57
CA LYS A 100 20.44 36.91 11.79
C LYS A 100 21.75 36.45 11.19
N ALA A 101 21.91 36.66 9.89
CA ALA A 101 23.14 36.33 9.21
C ALA A 101 24.13 37.50 9.38
N THR A 102 24.85 37.49 10.50
CA THR A 102 25.77 38.55 10.93
C THR A 102 27.23 38.10 11.02
N GLY A 103 27.50 36.83 10.72
CA GLY A 103 28.84 36.27 10.80
C GLY A 103 29.82 36.95 9.84
N THR A 104 31.05 37.15 10.27
CA THR A 104 32.09 37.76 9.42
C THR A 104 32.68 36.75 8.44
N TYR A 105 32.72 35.48 8.83
CA TYR A 105 33.36 34.38 8.11
C TYR A 105 32.39 33.19 8.03
N THR A 106 32.71 32.25 7.14
CA THR A 106 32.05 30.95 7.01
C THR A 106 33.09 29.87 7.29
N GLY A 107 32.94 29.16 8.40
CA GLY A 107 33.82 28.09 8.86
C GLY A 107 33.17 26.74 8.63
N MET A 108 33.04 26.33 7.36
CA MET A 108 32.37 25.08 7.00
C MET A 108 33.04 23.85 7.62
N HIS A 109 34.36 23.89 7.76
CA HIS A 109 35.14 22.82 8.36
C HIS A 109 34.76 22.61 9.84
N TYR A 110 34.63 23.69 10.62
CA TYR A 110 34.16 23.60 12.00
C TYR A 110 32.72 23.08 12.10
N MET A 111 31.85 23.49 11.17
CA MET A 111 30.48 22.98 11.08
C MET A 111 30.46 21.46 10.87
N VAL A 112 31.23 20.94 9.91
CA VAL A 112 31.31 19.51 9.59
C VAL A 112 31.78 18.69 10.80
N ALA A 113 32.82 19.15 11.51
CA ALA A 113 33.33 18.49 12.69
C ALA A 113 32.26 18.43 13.82
N ALA A 114 31.62 19.56 14.12
CA ALA A 114 30.58 19.61 15.15
C ALA A 114 29.32 18.81 14.75
N LEU A 115 28.97 18.80 13.47
CA LEU A 115 27.87 18.01 12.93
C LEU A 115 28.14 16.51 13.09
N SER A 116 29.35 16.04 12.77
CA SER A 116 29.72 14.63 12.94
C SER A 116 29.58 14.17 14.40
N GLU A 117 30.08 14.96 15.34
CA GLU A 117 29.93 14.68 16.78
C GLU A 117 28.46 14.70 17.22
N LYS A 118 27.67 15.63 16.67
CA LYS A 118 26.24 15.71 16.97
C LYS A 118 25.48 14.50 16.43
N ILE A 119 25.76 14.04 15.20
CA ILE A 119 25.20 12.82 14.61
C ILE A 119 25.46 11.64 15.52
N LYS A 120 26.70 11.43 15.96
CA LYS A 120 27.05 10.35 16.90
C LYS A 120 26.28 10.43 18.22
N ALA A 121 26.06 11.64 18.74
CA ALA A 121 25.38 11.85 20.01
C ALA A 121 23.85 11.63 19.96
N VAL A 122 23.20 11.88 18.82
CA VAL A 122 21.74 11.80 18.71
C VAL A 122 21.22 10.50 18.10
N ARG A 123 22.07 9.71 17.43
CA ARG A 123 21.66 8.43 16.84
C ARG A 123 21.11 7.47 17.89
N GLN A 124 19.97 6.87 17.58
CA GLN A 124 19.27 5.96 18.48
C GLN A 124 18.66 4.76 17.73
N PRO A 125 18.73 3.55 18.34
CA PRO A 125 18.06 2.34 17.90
C PRO A 125 16.63 2.56 17.44
N GLY A 126 16.38 2.33 16.15
CA GLY A 126 15.02 2.36 15.58
C GLY A 126 14.44 3.76 15.35
N ARG A 127 15.29 4.79 15.30
CA ARG A 127 14.94 6.13 14.83
C ARG A 127 15.77 6.46 13.59
N GLN A 128 15.14 7.12 12.62
CA GLN A 128 15.84 7.64 11.43
C GLN A 128 16.34 9.05 11.73
N LEU A 129 17.59 9.35 11.37
CA LEU A 129 18.16 10.68 11.52
C LEU A 129 18.25 11.38 10.16
N PHE A 130 17.73 12.60 10.07
CA PHE A 130 17.79 13.44 8.88
C PHE A 130 18.57 14.72 9.21
N VAL A 131 19.64 14.97 8.49
CA VAL A 131 20.44 16.20 8.60
C VAL A 131 20.10 17.08 7.40
N VAL A 132 19.72 18.33 7.64
CA VAL A 132 19.41 19.30 6.60
C VAL A 132 20.33 20.49 6.77
N VAL A 133 21.29 20.64 5.86
CA VAL A 133 22.26 21.74 5.83
C VAL A 133 21.79 22.79 4.84
N MET A 134 21.66 24.04 5.29
CA MET A 134 21.18 25.18 4.51
C MET A 134 22.26 26.24 4.45
N SER A 135 22.82 26.49 3.26
CA SER A 135 23.88 27.49 3.03
C SER A 135 23.77 28.08 1.62
N ASP A 136 24.37 29.25 1.40
CA ASP A 136 24.55 29.82 0.07
C ASP A 136 25.78 29.27 -0.67
N GLY A 137 26.54 28.38 -0.03
CA GLY A 137 27.70 27.71 -0.59
C GLY A 137 28.93 28.61 -0.72
N GLN A 138 29.02 29.70 0.03
CA GLN A 138 30.21 30.53 0.04
C GLN A 138 31.05 30.25 1.29
N ASP A 139 32.15 29.52 1.11
CA ASP A 139 33.16 29.35 2.17
C ASP A 139 34.11 30.56 2.19
N ASP A 140 34.32 31.12 3.38
CA ASP A 140 35.22 32.24 3.64
C ASP A 140 35.78 32.05 5.07
N PRO A 141 36.66 31.05 5.28
CA PRO A 141 37.16 30.71 6.60
C PRO A 141 38.01 31.87 7.16
N PRO A 142 38.09 32.00 8.49
CA PRO A 142 38.85 33.09 9.08
C PRO A 142 40.34 33.03 8.71
N PRO A 143 41.03 34.18 8.57
CA PRO A 143 42.41 34.25 8.06
C PRO A 143 43.47 33.67 9.01
N TRP A 144 43.07 33.21 10.20
CA TRP A 144 43.95 32.60 11.20
C TRP A 144 43.83 31.08 11.29
N THR A 145 43.01 30.46 10.43
CA THR A 145 42.88 29.01 10.33
C THR A 145 43.76 28.47 9.21
N ASP A 146 44.79 27.72 9.59
CA ASP A 146 45.62 26.90 8.69
C ASP A 146 45.22 25.40 8.74
N GLU A 147 44.10 25.06 9.40
CA GLU A 147 43.70 23.67 9.62
C GLU A 147 43.01 23.08 8.37
N GLU A 148 43.76 22.32 7.59
CA GLU A 148 43.19 21.35 6.66
C GLU A 148 42.50 20.23 7.45
N LEU A 149 41.18 20.12 7.34
CA LEU A 149 40.42 19.07 8.01
C LEU A 149 40.63 17.72 7.30
N ASN A 150 41.08 16.71 8.06
CA ASN A 150 41.10 15.34 7.57
C ASN A 150 39.70 14.71 7.68
N LEU A 151 38.88 14.93 6.67
CA LEU A 151 37.49 14.48 6.60
C LEU A 151 37.32 12.96 6.67
N GLU A 152 38.37 12.18 6.35
CA GLU A 152 38.38 10.72 6.53
C GLU A 152 38.22 10.29 8.00
N GLU A 153 38.60 11.15 8.96
CA GLU A 153 38.43 10.88 10.39
C GLU A 153 36.96 10.93 10.84
N TYR A 154 36.10 11.56 10.02
CA TYR A 154 34.68 11.75 10.30
C TYR A 154 33.79 10.85 9.45
N ARG A 155 34.38 10.04 8.57
CA ARG A 155 33.68 9.09 7.72
C ARG A 155 33.10 7.94 8.55
N ASP A 156 31.80 7.69 8.42
CA ASP A 156 31.16 6.51 8.98
C ASP A 156 30.98 5.43 7.88
N PRO A 157 31.86 4.42 7.80
CA PRO A 157 31.73 3.36 6.81
C PRO A 157 30.50 2.46 7.03
N ASP A 158 29.91 2.46 8.22
CA ASP A 158 28.81 1.58 8.62
C ASP A 158 27.44 2.26 8.62
N HIS A 159 27.34 3.52 8.14
CA HIS A 159 26.11 4.32 8.13
C HIS A 159 24.89 3.55 7.55
N ARG A 160 25.08 2.77 6.47
CA ARG A 160 24.03 1.97 5.80
C ARG A 160 23.70 0.61 6.41
N SER A 161 24.66 0.00 7.09
CA SER A 161 24.49 -1.34 7.70
C SER A 161 24.06 -1.27 9.16
N SER A 162 24.07 -0.07 9.74
CA SER A 162 23.62 0.18 11.10
C SER A 162 22.11 -0.01 11.26
N GLU A 163 21.66 -0.35 12.46
CA GLU A 163 20.22 -0.37 12.80
C GLU A 163 19.58 1.03 12.70
N ASP A 164 20.42 2.08 12.59
CA ASP A 164 20.14 3.51 12.80
C ASP A 164 20.73 4.38 11.68
N PRO A 165 20.13 4.32 10.47
CA PRO A 165 20.62 5.07 9.32
C PRO A 165 20.43 6.58 9.49
N TYR A 166 21.32 7.36 8.89
CA TYR A 166 21.19 8.81 8.81
C TYR A 166 21.40 9.31 7.38
N TYR A 167 20.66 10.36 7.03
CA TYR A 167 20.63 10.95 5.69
C TYR A 167 21.06 12.43 5.77
N ILE A 168 21.85 12.91 4.81
CA ILE A 168 22.31 14.31 4.77
C ILE A 168 21.75 14.99 3.52
N TYR A 169 21.04 16.09 3.71
CA TYR A 169 20.50 16.93 2.64
C TYR A 169 21.25 18.25 2.66
N TYR A 170 21.80 18.63 1.50
CA TYR A 170 22.43 19.92 1.31
C TYR A 170 21.53 20.81 0.45
N VAL A 171 21.00 21.87 1.05
CA VAL A 171 20.13 22.84 0.39
C VAL A 171 20.99 24.04 -0.02
N SER A 172 21.29 24.11 -1.31
CA SER A 172 22.02 25.23 -1.89
C SER A 172 21.05 26.38 -2.16
N LEU A 173 21.23 27.47 -1.42
CA LEU A 173 20.39 28.67 -1.52
C LEU A 173 21.01 29.72 -2.47
N GLY A 174 22.25 29.50 -2.91
CA GLY A 174 23.02 30.35 -3.80
C GLY A 174 23.14 29.79 -5.22
N LYS A 175 23.76 30.57 -6.13
CA LYS A 175 24.21 30.08 -7.45
C LYS A 175 25.57 29.36 -7.38
N LEU A 176 26.28 29.53 -6.27
CA LEU A 176 27.58 28.91 -6.03
C LEU A 176 27.30 27.56 -5.38
N GLN A 177 27.49 26.49 -6.16
CA GLN A 177 27.70 25.17 -5.58
C GLN A 177 29.17 25.12 -5.18
N ASP A 178 29.44 25.00 -3.88
CA ASP A 178 30.78 24.71 -3.39
C ASP A 178 31.05 23.22 -3.54
N PRO A 179 31.92 22.81 -4.49
CA PRO A 179 32.24 21.41 -4.70
C PRO A 179 32.97 20.81 -3.49
N GLU A 180 33.72 21.62 -2.73
CA GLU A 180 34.49 21.16 -1.57
C GLU A 180 33.56 20.87 -0.39
N LEU A 181 32.56 21.72 -0.13
CA LEU A 181 31.54 21.43 0.87
C LEU A 181 30.72 20.19 0.50
N GLN A 182 30.26 20.09 -0.76
CA GLN A 182 29.52 18.92 -1.21
C GLN A 182 30.36 17.65 -1.04
N GLN A 183 31.63 17.67 -1.47
CA GLN A 183 32.55 16.56 -1.29
C GLN A 183 32.77 16.22 0.19
N SER A 184 32.85 17.22 1.07
CA SER A 184 33.01 17.03 2.51
C SER A 184 31.78 16.36 3.15
N LEU A 185 30.59 16.79 2.76
CA LEU A 185 29.34 16.15 3.17
C LEU A 185 29.22 14.74 2.59
N GLU A 186 29.63 14.53 1.35
CA GLU A 186 29.66 13.21 0.73
C GLU A 186 30.65 12.29 1.46
N GLN A 187 31.77 12.81 1.95
CA GLN A 187 32.66 11.99 2.79
C GLN A 187 32.04 11.60 4.14
N LEU A 188 31.11 12.39 4.68
CA LEU A 188 30.30 11.97 5.84
C LEU A 188 29.25 10.91 5.47
N SER A 189 28.68 10.96 4.27
CA SER A 189 27.70 9.98 3.77
C SER A 189 27.77 9.80 2.23
N PRO A 190 28.65 8.91 1.72
CA PRO A 190 29.06 8.86 0.30
C PRO A 190 28.00 8.54 -0.73
N ASP A 191 26.79 8.17 -0.30
CA ASP A 191 25.71 7.74 -1.18
C ASP A 191 24.40 8.50 -0.95
N GLU A 192 24.38 9.50 -0.06
CA GLU A 192 23.12 10.05 0.47
C GLU A 192 23.09 11.57 0.60
N VAL A 193 24.16 12.27 0.21
CA VAL A 193 24.11 13.73 0.04
C VAL A 193 23.28 14.07 -1.18
N ARG A 194 22.16 14.74 -0.94
CA ARG A 194 21.32 15.29 -2.00
C ARG A 194 21.45 16.80 -2.01
N THR A 195 21.96 17.33 -3.12
CA THR A 195 21.99 18.77 -3.36
C THR A 195 20.64 19.21 -3.94
N VAL A 196 19.98 20.13 -3.25
CA VAL A 196 18.73 20.74 -3.70
C VAL A 196 19.01 22.20 -4.04
N ASP A 197 18.91 22.55 -5.31
CA ASP A 197 19.10 23.93 -5.79
C ASP A 197 17.81 24.72 -5.60
N ALA A 198 17.76 25.57 -4.57
CA ALA A 198 16.57 26.34 -4.28
C ALA A 198 16.26 27.41 -5.35
N GLY A 199 17.16 27.67 -6.29
CA GLY A 199 16.96 28.61 -7.39
C GLY A 199 17.05 30.08 -6.94
N ALA A 200 17.96 30.82 -7.55
CA ALA A 200 17.88 32.26 -7.66
C ALA A 200 17.03 32.58 -8.90
N GLY A 201 15.87 33.20 -8.72
CA GLY A 201 14.99 33.59 -9.82
C GLY A 201 15.75 34.24 -10.97
N GLN A 202 15.50 33.75 -12.18
CA GLN A 202 16.05 34.29 -13.42
C GLN A 202 15.35 35.62 -13.76
N GLY A 203 15.81 36.69 -13.12
CA GLY A 203 15.49 38.07 -13.48
C GLY A 203 16.69 38.73 -14.15
N ASP A 204 16.92 38.45 -15.43
CA ASP A 204 17.75 39.26 -16.32
C ASP A 204 17.08 39.32 -17.68
N GLY A 205 16.64 40.52 -18.05
CA GLY A 205 16.09 40.81 -19.36
C GLY A 205 17.21 41.01 -20.38
N SER A 206 17.40 40.03 -21.27
CA SER A 206 17.68 40.23 -22.70
C SER A 206 18.01 38.90 -23.37
N GLY A 207 17.07 38.35 -24.14
CA GLY A 207 17.30 37.15 -24.95
C GLY A 207 16.04 36.67 -25.66
N GLU A 208 16.18 36.36 -26.95
CA GLU A 208 15.12 36.16 -27.95
C GLU A 208 14.10 35.03 -27.69
N PRO A 209 12.91 35.10 -28.32
CA PRO A 209 11.84 34.11 -28.14
C PRO A 209 12.08 32.88 -29.02
N GLY A 210 12.28 31.72 -28.41
CA GLY A 210 12.24 30.46 -29.16
C GLY A 210 12.83 29.25 -28.45
N ALA A 211 12.15 28.74 -27.44
CA ALA A 211 12.10 27.31 -27.11
C ALA A 211 11.05 27.07 -26.02
N GLU A 212 10.00 26.33 -26.35
CA GLU A 212 9.07 25.76 -25.37
C GLU A 212 9.81 24.75 -24.49
N GLY A 213 10.31 25.23 -23.35
CA GLY A 213 10.64 24.41 -22.18
C GLY A 213 9.68 24.80 -21.07
N THR A 214 8.98 23.83 -20.50
CA THR A 214 8.06 23.99 -19.37
C THR A 214 8.77 24.62 -18.17
N ASP A 215 8.55 25.93 -17.99
CA ASP A 215 8.78 26.68 -16.76
C ASP A 215 7.78 26.21 -15.69
N ASP A 216 8.24 25.39 -14.74
CA ASP A 216 7.51 25.03 -13.52
C ASP A 216 8.49 24.79 -12.34
N ASN A 217 9.67 25.41 -12.33
CA ASN A 217 10.68 25.21 -11.28
C ASN A 217 10.80 26.42 -10.34
N GLN A 218 9.67 26.83 -9.75
CA GLN A 218 9.62 27.87 -8.70
C GLN A 218 9.56 27.30 -7.26
N GLY A 219 9.73 26.00 -7.05
CA GLY A 219 9.53 25.35 -5.74
C GLY A 219 10.65 24.44 -5.24
N ALA A 220 11.84 24.45 -5.84
CA ALA A 220 12.88 23.45 -5.58
C ALA A 220 13.68 23.67 -4.28
N GLY A 221 13.02 24.01 -3.16
CA GLY A 221 13.64 24.39 -1.87
C GLY A 221 13.47 23.35 -0.76
N LEU A 222 13.25 23.80 0.48
CA LEU A 222 13.04 22.93 1.64
C LEU A 222 11.79 22.04 1.52
N THR A 223 10.82 22.44 0.71
CA THR A 223 9.62 21.66 0.34
C THR A 223 9.98 20.34 -0.33
N ASP A 224 10.95 20.36 -1.24
CA ASP A 224 11.41 19.16 -1.95
C ASP A 224 12.12 18.21 -0.98
N VAL A 225 12.94 18.77 -0.07
CA VAL A 225 13.60 18.00 0.99
C VAL A 225 12.58 17.29 1.86
N GLY A 226 11.54 18.00 2.32
CA GLY A 226 10.48 17.41 3.12
C GLY A 226 9.78 16.25 2.41
N SER A 227 9.43 16.45 1.13
CA SER A 227 8.78 15.41 0.32
C SER A 227 9.65 14.17 0.11
N ASP A 228 10.96 14.37 -0.05
CA ASP A 228 11.90 13.28 -0.25
C ASP A 228 12.20 12.51 1.05
N ILE A 229 12.24 13.21 2.18
CA ILE A 229 12.35 12.59 3.51
C ILE A 229 11.15 11.67 3.75
N GLU A 230 9.93 12.09 3.40
CA GLU A 230 8.75 11.22 3.49
C GLU A 230 8.84 9.99 2.59
N ALA A 231 9.27 10.18 1.33
CA ALA A 231 9.44 9.08 0.38
C ALA A 231 10.49 8.06 0.88
N THR A 232 11.61 8.56 1.38
CA THR A 232 12.73 7.77 1.91
C THR A 232 12.29 6.98 3.13
N SER A 233 11.61 7.62 4.09
CA SER A 233 11.07 6.95 5.28
C SER A 233 10.06 5.85 4.94
N ARG A 234 9.16 6.11 3.97
CA ARG A 234 8.17 5.13 3.51
C ARG A 234 8.84 3.92 2.85
N MET A 235 9.87 4.15 2.03
CA MET A 235 10.59 3.08 1.34
C MET A 235 11.35 2.19 2.33
N GLU A 236 11.99 2.76 3.35
CA GLU A 236 12.65 1.99 4.40
C GLU A 236 11.67 1.12 5.19
N SER A 237 10.52 1.70 5.56
CA SER A 237 9.45 0.97 6.24
C SER A 237 8.95 -0.20 5.40
N TRP A 238 8.80 -0.01 4.09
CA TRP A 238 8.43 -1.07 3.15
C TRP A 238 9.54 -2.12 2.98
N ARG A 239 10.81 -1.73 3.00
CA ARG A 239 11.95 -2.67 2.99
C ARG A 239 11.96 -3.55 4.25
N LYS A 240 11.74 -2.96 5.43
CA LYS A 240 11.74 -3.68 6.73
C LYS A 240 10.50 -4.59 6.89
N TRP A 241 9.31 -4.11 6.52
CA TRP A 241 8.04 -4.79 6.84
C TRP A 241 7.27 -5.31 5.62
N GLY A 242 7.50 -4.77 4.43
CA GLY A 242 6.71 -5.05 3.23
C GLY A 242 6.70 -6.54 2.86
N ILE A 243 7.84 -7.23 2.96
CA ILE A 243 7.92 -8.68 2.71
C ILE A 243 7.08 -9.47 3.72
N ARG A 244 7.13 -9.11 5.01
CA ARG A 244 6.36 -9.77 6.07
C ARG A 244 4.86 -9.56 5.89
N ILE A 245 4.45 -8.32 5.58
CA ILE A 245 3.06 -7.98 5.30
C ILE A 245 2.55 -8.75 4.06
N ALA A 246 3.33 -8.76 2.97
CA ALA A 246 2.98 -9.49 1.76
C ALA A 246 2.79 -10.99 2.02
N ALA A 247 3.67 -11.60 2.83
CA ALA A 247 3.54 -13.00 3.24
C ALA A 247 2.27 -13.27 4.05
N ILE A 248 1.92 -12.40 5.01
CA ILE A 248 0.69 -12.52 5.80
C ILE A 248 -0.55 -12.43 4.91
N VAL A 249 -0.60 -11.44 4.01
CA VAL A 249 -1.72 -11.25 3.08
C VAL A 249 -1.85 -12.47 2.15
N ALA A 250 -0.74 -12.97 1.61
CA ALA A 250 -0.73 -14.18 0.79
C ALA A 250 -1.26 -15.41 1.57
N GLY A 251 -0.85 -15.57 2.83
CA GLY A 251 -1.34 -16.63 3.72
C GLY A 251 -2.85 -16.57 3.97
N LEU A 252 -3.38 -15.37 4.24
CA LEU A 252 -4.83 -15.16 4.44
C LEU A 252 -5.63 -15.46 3.14
N CYS A 253 -5.11 -15.06 1.98
CA CYS A 253 -5.72 -15.37 0.69
C CYS A 253 -5.77 -16.89 0.42
N LEU A 254 -4.69 -17.61 0.73
CA LEU A 254 -4.65 -19.07 0.60
C LEU A 254 -5.64 -19.75 1.55
N LEU A 255 -5.71 -19.30 2.81
CA LEU A 255 -6.67 -19.81 3.79
C LEU A 255 -8.11 -19.61 3.32
N PHE A 256 -8.43 -18.45 2.76
CA PHE A 256 -9.76 -18.18 2.22
C PHE A 256 -10.11 -19.09 1.04
N LEU A 257 -9.16 -19.31 0.11
CA LEU A 257 -9.35 -20.26 -0.99
C LEU A 257 -9.59 -21.68 -0.49
N LEU A 258 -8.87 -22.12 0.55
CA LEU A 258 -9.08 -23.41 1.18
C LEU A 258 -10.49 -23.53 1.77
N ILE A 259 -10.97 -22.51 2.49
CA ILE A 259 -12.34 -22.46 3.03
C ILE A 259 -13.38 -22.58 1.91
N LEU A 260 -13.19 -21.87 0.79
CA LEU A 260 -14.09 -21.97 -0.37
C LEU A 260 -14.08 -23.37 -0.99
N LEU A 261 -12.92 -24.03 -1.07
CA LEU A 261 -12.80 -25.40 -1.56
C LEU A 261 -13.50 -26.39 -0.63
N ILE A 262 -13.29 -26.29 0.68
CA ILE A 262 -13.97 -27.10 1.69
C ILE A 262 -15.48 -26.88 1.61
N TYR A 263 -15.93 -25.62 1.56
CA TYR A 263 -17.35 -25.29 1.42
C TYR A 263 -17.96 -25.87 0.13
N LYS A 264 -17.22 -25.80 -0.99
CA LYS A 264 -17.66 -26.40 -2.26
C LYS A 264 -17.71 -27.93 -2.18
N PHE A 265 -16.82 -28.56 -1.41
CA PHE A 265 -16.78 -30.00 -1.22
C PHE A 265 -17.91 -30.49 -0.31
N LEU A 266 -18.12 -29.84 0.85
CA LEU A 266 -19.16 -30.18 1.82
C LEU A 266 -20.58 -29.99 1.27
N ASN A 267 -20.77 -29.04 0.36
CA ASN A 267 -22.06 -28.79 -0.29
C ASN A 267 -22.28 -29.60 -1.58
N ARG A 268 -21.47 -30.65 -1.83
CA ARG A 268 -21.78 -31.62 -2.88
C ARG A 268 -22.87 -32.56 -2.37
N HIS A 269 -24.09 -32.37 -2.85
CA HIS A 269 -25.18 -33.28 -2.59
C HIS A 269 -25.28 -34.29 -3.73
N ASN A 270 -25.31 -35.58 -3.41
CA ASN A 270 -25.58 -36.60 -4.40
C ASN A 270 -27.08 -36.66 -4.70
N VAL A 271 -27.43 -37.07 -5.91
CA VAL A 271 -28.81 -37.41 -6.23
C VAL A 271 -29.14 -38.73 -5.53
N THR A 272 -30.24 -38.76 -4.78
CA THR A 272 -30.69 -39.95 -4.05
C THR A 272 -32.19 -40.11 -4.13
N GLY A 273 -32.69 -41.32 -3.89
CA GLY A 273 -34.11 -41.67 -3.91
C GLY A 273 -34.52 -42.52 -5.10
N THR A 274 -35.80 -42.46 -5.44
CA THR A 274 -36.44 -43.32 -6.43
C THR A 274 -37.32 -42.47 -7.34
N MET A 275 -37.31 -42.79 -8.64
CA MET A 275 -38.15 -42.15 -9.65
C MET A 275 -39.08 -43.18 -10.26
N ILE A 276 -40.37 -42.98 -10.04
CA ILE A 276 -41.44 -43.82 -10.60
C ILE A 276 -41.92 -43.14 -11.87
N TYR A 277 -42.09 -43.89 -12.95
CA TYR A 277 -42.53 -43.34 -14.23
C TYR A 277 -43.43 -44.29 -15.02
N ASN A 278 -44.32 -43.73 -15.83
CA ASN A 278 -45.21 -44.48 -16.72
C ASN A 278 -45.54 -43.67 -17.98
N ASP A 279 -45.86 -44.37 -19.07
CA ASP A 279 -46.41 -43.74 -20.27
C ASP A 279 -47.80 -43.16 -19.95
N ALA A 280 -48.02 -41.89 -20.25
CA ALA A 280 -49.27 -41.20 -20.00
C ALA A 280 -50.41 -41.66 -20.95
N THR A 281 -50.07 -42.28 -22.09
CA THR A 281 -51.03 -42.73 -23.10
C THR A 281 -51.70 -44.07 -22.76
N ILE A 282 -51.05 -44.92 -21.94
CA ILE A 282 -51.50 -46.29 -21.64
C ILE A 282 -52.25 -46.37 -20.29
N GLY A 283 -52.79 -45.25 -19.79
CA GLY A 283 -53.65 -45.25 -18.60
C GLY A 283 -52.97 -45.66 -17.29
N GLY A 284 -51.65 -45.56 -17.18
CA GLY A 284 -50.92 -45.69 -15.91
C GLY A 284 -50.80 -47.11 -15.32
N GLN A 285 -51.23 -48.15 -16.04
CA GLN A 285 -51.23 -49.52 -15.51
C GLN A 285 -49.82 -50.12 -15.33
N LEU A 286 -48.82 -49.62 -16.05
CA LEU A 286 -47.43 -50.07 -15.97
C LEU A 286 -46.55 -48.98 -15.36
N ARG A 287 -46.33 -49.06 -14.04
CA ARG A 287 -45.39 -48.21 -13.31
C ARG A 287 -44.00 -48.85 -13.30
N ASN A 288 -43.03 -48.16 -13.88
CA ASN A 288 -41.63 -48.53 -13.81
C ASN A 288 -40.93 -47.73 -12.71
N THR A 289 -39.93 -48.35 -12.08
CA THR A 289 -39.20 -47.75 -10.96
C THR A 289 -37.71 -47.69 -11.30
N TYR A 290 -37.12 -46.50 -11.16
CA TYR A 290 -35.69 -46.27 -11.34
C TYR A 290 -35.07 -45.81 -10.02
N ASN A 291 -34.08 -46.56 -9.53
CA ASN A 291 -33.33 -46.20 -8.33
C ASN A 291 -32.28 -45.13 -8.68
N VAL A 292 -32.49 -43.91 -8.19
CA VAL A 292 -31.66 -42.74 -8.45
C VAL A 292 -30.33 -42.81 -7.68
N ASP A 293 -30.26 -43.59 -6.58
CA ASP A 293 -29.01 -43.80 -5.82
C ASP A 293 -27.90 -44.45 -6.66
N LYS A 294 -28.25 -45.07 -7.80
CA LYS A 294 -27.27 -45.64 -8.74
C LYS A 294 -26.46 -44.56 -9.47
N VAL A 295 -26.94 -43.32 -9.51
CA VAL A 295 -26.29 -42.21 -10.19
C VAL A 295 -25.13 -41.68 -9.35
N LYS A 296 -23.91 -41.74 -9.90
CA LYS A 296 -22.72 -41.21 -9.21
C LYS A 296 -22.65 -39.70 -9.36
N GLY A 297 -22.99 -38.97 -8.29
CA GLY A 297 -22.74 -37.55 -8.15
C GLY A 297 -24.00 -36.71 -7.98
N SER A 298 -23.87 -35.40 -8.25
CA SER A 298 -24.92 -34.39 -7.97
C SER A 298 -25.87 -34.12 -9.14
N LYS A 299 -25.72 -34.83 -10.26
CA LYS A 299 -26.49 -34.61 -11.48
C LYS A 299 -26.96 -35.95 -12.00
N MET A 300 -28.21 -36.00 -12.45
CA MET A 300 -28.75 -37.09 -13.24
C MET A 300 -29.38 -36.54 -14.52
N SER A 301 -29.58 -37.40 -15.50
CA SER A 301 -30.13 -37.05 -16.79
C SER A 301 -31.23 -38.03 -17.22
N VAL A 302 -32.30 -37.48 -17.79
CA VAL A 302 -33.46 -38.25 -18.29
C VAL A 302 -33.66 -37.91 -19.76
N GLY A 303 -33.76 -38.90 -20.65
CA GLY A 303 -33.98 -38.63 -22.07
C GLY A 303 -33.76 -39.83 -23.01
N PRO A 304 -33.85 -39.63 -24.33
CA PRO A 304 -33.79 -40.73 -25.30
C PRO A 304 -32.37 -41.11 -25.71
N ARG A 305 -31.40 -40.21 -25.56
CA ARG A 305 -30.05 -40.37 -26.11
C ARG A 305 -29.20 -41.31 -25.25
N LEU A 306 -28.19 -41.89 -25.88
CA LEU A 306 -27.13 -42.62 -25.18
C LEU A 306 -26.44 -41.68 -24.17
N GLY A 307 -26.13 -42.21 -22.99
CA GLY A 307 -25.53 -41.44 -21.89
C GLY A 307 -26.54 -40.78 -20.93
N ALA A 308 -27.85 -40.92 -21.15
CA ALA A 308 -28.84 -40.61 -20.11
C ALA A 308 -28.78 -41.62 -18.96
N ASP A 309 -28.87 -41.15 -17.72
CA ASP A 309 -28.90 -42.02 -16.53
C ASP A 309 -30.20 -42.86 -16.50
N LEU A 310 -31.33 -42.21 -16.79
CA LEU A 310 -32.62 -42.85 -17.06
C LEU A 310 -32.96 -42.67 -18.55
N ARG A 311 -32.74 -43.73 -19.32
CA ARG A 311 -32.97 -43.70 -20.77
C ARG A 311 -34.36 -44.22 -21.14
N ILE A 312 -35.15 -43.37 -21.79
CA ILE A 312 -36.49 -43.68 -22.30
C ILE A 312 -36.54 -43.22 -23.77
N LYS A 313 -36.57 -44.16 -24.72
CA LYS A 313 -36.34 -43.88 -26.15
C LYS A 313 -37.46 -43.05 -26.79
N ASP A 314 -38.66 -43.24 -26.30
CA ASP A 314 -39.94 -42.76 -26.81
C ASP A 314 -40.54 -41.66 -25.92
N ILE A 315 -39.72 -41.00 -25.10
CA ILE A 315 -40.13 -39.96 -24.14
C ILE A 315 -40.71 -38.68 -24.77
N GLY A 316 -40.67 -38.53 -26.10
CA GLY A 316 -41.25 -37.38 -26.78
C GLY A 316 -40.45 -36.06 -26.66
N VAL A 317 -39.24 -36.08 -26.09
CA VAL A 317 -38.28 -34.95 -26.11
C VAL A 317 -37.03 -35.30 -26.91
N THR A 318 -36.38 -34.31 -27.54
CA THR A 318 -35.24 -34.55 -28.45
C THR A 318 -33.87 -34.60 -27.75
N ASN A 319 -33.78 -34.00 -26.56
CA ASN A 319 -32.55 -33.85 -25.78
C ASN A 319 -32.71 -34.45 -24.38
N ASN A 320 -31.58 -34.79 -23.74
CA ASN A 320 -31.56 -35.22 -22.35
C ASN A 320 -31.77 -34.01 -21.43
N ILE A 321 -32.66 -34.17 -20.45
CA ILE A 321 -32.94 -33.19 -19.41
C ILE A 321 -32.00 -33.46 -18.23
N ALA A 322 -31.27 -32.44 -17.79
CA ALA A 322 -30.35 -32.55 -16.67
C ALA A 322 -31.01 -32.06 -15.37
N LEU A 323 -31.05 -32.93 -14.38
CA LEU A 323 -31.56 -32.69 -13.03
C LEU A 323 -30.39 -32.66 -12.05
N LYS A 324 -30.25 -31.58 -11.27
CA LYS A 324 -29.18 -31.41 -10.28
C LYS A 324 -29.74 -31.50 -8.86
N ALA A 325 -29.15 -32.34 -8.01
CA ALA A 325 -29.48 -32.39 -6.59
C ALA A 325 -29.18 -31.04 -5.93
N LYS A 326 -30.15 -30.55 -5.14
CA LYS A 326 -30.06 -29.33 -4.36
C LYS A 326 -30.69 -29.56 -3.00
N LYS A 327 -29.93 -29.32 -1.93
CA LYS A 327 -30.46 -29.37 -0.57
C LYS A 327 -31.29 -28.12 -0.30
N VAL A 328 -32.55 -28.28 0.08
CA VAL A 328 -33.48 -27.22 0.43
C VAL A 328 -34.19 -27.61 1.72
N GLN A 329 -34.00 -26.81 2.78
CA GLN A 329 -34.56 -27.05 4.12
C GLN A 329 -34.27 -28.46 4.69
N GLY A 330 -33.06 -28.98 4.44
CA GLY A 330 -32.65 -30.30 4.95
C GLY A 330 -32.86 -31.47 3.98
N GLU A 331 -33.77 -31.32 3.03
CA GLU A 331 -34.14 -32.36 2.06
C GLU A 331 -33.43 -32.19 0.72
N ILE A 332 -33.21 -33.29 0.00
CA ILE A 332 -32.69 -33.24 -1.38
C ILE A 332 -33.87 -33.12 -2.35
N ALA A 333 -33.87 -32.02 -3.11
CA ALA A 333 -34.77 -31.81 -4.24
C ALA A 333 -33.96 -31.84 -5.55
N LEU A 334 -34.61 -32.14 -6.67
CA LEU A 334 -34.00 -32.08 -7.99
C LEU A 334 -34.30 -30.74 -8.64
N LYS A 335 -33.27 -30.04 -9.09
CA LYS A 335 -33.39 -28.79 -9.83
C LYS A 335 -33.10 -29.02 -11.32
N PRO A 336 -34.04 -28.76 -12.23
CA PRO A 336 -33.77 -28.77 -13.66
C PRO A 336 -32.73 -27.72 -14.05
N ARG A 337 -31.94 -27.98 -15.09
CA ARG A 337 -31.11 -26.94 -15.72
C ARG A 337 -32.03 -25.87 -16.29
N SER A 338 -31.62 -24.59 -16.24
CA SER A 338 -32.49 -23.47 -16.62
C SER A 338 -33.12 -23.59 -18.03
N GLY A 339 -32.42 -24.20 -18.99
CA GLY A 339 -32.95 -24.42 -20.34
C GLY A 339 -33.94 -25.60 -20.46
N ASP A 340 -33.92 -26.52 -19.49
CA ASP A 340 -34.74 -27.73 -19.52
C ASP A 340 -36.06 -27.55 -18.78
N LEU A 341 -36.22 -26.46 -18.01
CA LEU A 341 -37.41 -26.23 -17.18
C LEU A 341 -38.70 -26.19 -18.02
N ASN A 342 -38.63 -25.61 -19.23
CA ASN A 342 -39.77 -25.51 -20.14
C ASN A 342 -40.19 -26.87 -20.75
N LEU A 343 -39.36 -27.90 -20.59
CA LEU A 343 -39.65 -29.28 -21.03
C LEU A 343 -40.33 -30.12 -19.94
N ILE A 344 -40.49 -29.54 -18.74
CA ILE A 344 -41.08 -30.22 -17.59
C ILE A 344 -42.41 -29.54 -17.25
N GLN A 345 -43.49 -30.31 -17.33
CA GLN A 345 -44.81 -29.85 -16.93
C GLN A 345 -45.14 -30.40 -15.54
N PHE A 346 -45.12 -29.55 -14.52
CA PHE A 346 -45.47 -29.95 -13.15
C PHE A 346 -46.98 -30.20 -13.04
N THR A 347 -47.34 -31.35 -12.47
CA THR A 347 -48.74 -31.71 -12.18
C THR A 347 -49.06 -31.49 -10.70
N ASN A 348 -48.12 -31.83 -9.82
CA ASN A 348 -48.12 -31.47 -8.41
C ASN A 348 -46.70 -31.04 -8.01
N GLN A 349 -46.58 -29.84 -7.43
CA GLN A 349 -45.28 -29.27 -7.07
C GLN A 349 -45.36 -28.57 -5.71
N ALA A 350 -44.55 -29.04 -4.77
CA ALA A 350 -44.45 -28.42 -3.46
C ALA A 350 -43.64 -27.11 -3.47
N ARG A 351 -42.66 -26.98 -4.37
CA ARG A 351 -41.76 -25.81 -4.43
C ARG A 351 -41.49 -25.40 -5.88
N ASP A 352 -41.72 -24.13 -6.19
CA ASP A 352 -41.58 -23.60 -7.54
C ASP A 352 -40.20 -23.86 -8.16
N GLY A 353 -40.20 -24.36 -9.39
CA GLY A 353 -39.00 -24.70 -10.17
C GLY A 353 -38.13 -25.82 -9.60
N LEU A 354 -38.61 -26.59 -8.61
CA LEU A 354 -37.92 -27.74 -8.01
C LEU A 354 -38.81 -28.98 -8.05
N ILE A 355 -38.18 -30.16 -8.06
CA ILE A 355 -38.85 -31.46 -7.91
C ILE A 355 -38.50 -31.96 -6.49
N SER A 356 -39.41 -31.73 -5.55
CA SER A 356 -39.35 -32.22 -4.17
C SER A 356 -39.87 -33.67 -4.08
N SER A 357 -39.60 -34.34 -2.96
CA SER A 357 -40.18 -35.67 -2.70
C SER A 357 -41.71 -35.60 -2.68
N GLY A 358 -42.37 -36.49 -3.41
CA GLY A 358 -43.81 -36.53 -3.62
C GLY A 358 -44.31 -35.71 -4.81
N ASP A 359 -43.47 -34.90 -5.45
CA ASP A 359 -43.87 -34.12 -6.63
C ASP A 359 -44.09 -35.03 -7.83
N THR A 360 -45.11 -34.67 -8.63
CA THR A 360 -45.42 -35.33 -9.90
C THR A 360 -45.30 -34.36 -11.05
N PHE A 361 -44.69 -34.81 -12.14
CA PHE A 361 -44.41 -33.99 -13.30
C PHE A 361 -44.39 -34.83 -14.57
N LYS A 362 -44.47 -34.16 -15.72
CA LYS A 362 -44.51 -34.79 -17.03
C LYS A 362 -43.34 -34.30 -17.87
N ILE A 363 -42.72 -35.23 -18.59
CA ILE A 363 -41.70 -34.95 -19.61
C ILE A 363 -42.16 -35.64 -20.89
N GLY A 364 -42.44 -34.86 -21.93
CA GLY A 364 -43.04 -35.32 -23.18
C GLY A 364 -44.31 -36.15 -22.93
N ASN A 365 -44.31 -37.45 -23.25
CA ASN A 365 -45.44 -38.36 -23.05
C ASN A 365 -45.38 -39.19 -21.75
N TYR A 366 -44.42 -38.97 -20.86
CA TYR A 366 -44.27 -39.75 -19.62
C TYR A 366 -44.59 -38.93 -18.36
N ASN A 367 -45.29 -39.57 -17.43
CA ASN A 367 -45.51 -39.07 -16.08
C ASN A 367 -44.42 -39.61 -15.14
N PHE A 368 -43.97 -38.77 -14.23
CA PHE A 368 -42.93 -39.05 -13.24
C PHE A 368 -43.42 -38.67 -11.85
N GLU A 369 -42.99 -39.45 -10.86
CA GLU A 369 -43.14 -39.19 -9.43
C GLU A 369 -41.78 -39.38 -8.76
N TYR A 370 -41.29 -38.37 -8.05
CA TYR A 370 -40.00 -38.44 -7.34
C TYR A 370 -40.22 -38.74 -5.86
N LYS A 371 -39.54 -39.74 -5.32
CA LYS A 371 -39.56 -40.06 -3.89
C LYS A 371 -38.14 -40.02 -3.32
N HIS A 372 -37.92 -39.23 -2.29
CA HIS A 372 -36.64 -39.18 -1.58
C HIS A 372 -36.60 -40.23 -0.47
N GLY A 373 -35.50 -40.99 -0.37
CA GLY A 373 -35.34 -42.08 0.61
C GLY A 373 -35.48 -43.48 -0.01
N LYS A 374 -35.14 -44.51 0.77
CA LYS A 374 -35.39 -45.91 0.42
C LYS A 374 -36.78 -46.27 0.94
N GLU A 375 -37.64 -46.81 0.06
CA GLU A 375 -38.86 -47.52 0.49
C GLU A 375 -38.50 -48.79 1.28
#